data_AF-A0A9E1KMF1-F1
#
_entry.id   AF-A0A9E1KMF1-F1
#
_cell.length_a   1.000
_cell.length_b   1.000
_cell.length_c   1.000
_cell.angle_alpha   90.00
_cell.angle_beta   90.00
_cell.angle_gamma   90.00
#
_symmetry.space_group_name_H-M   'P 1'
#
loop_
_entity.id
_entity.type
_entity.pdbx_description
1 polymer ?
#
loop_
_entity_poly.entity_id
_entity_poly.type
_entity_poly.pdbx_seq_one_letter_code
_entity_poly.pdbx_strand_id
1 'polypeptide(L)'
;MDWILFLLALFNLVSTIMVFTPRIVPRKSIPFVVFFFALPATELAWIWLPLQVSIAALLILGGALESTIGLLALAILLVTWPGLAWNILKAAEAGKVLEEALCNGLGNDYREGIPAMAKAQFRDQVPFSEWCNPVGFARGGVEVIRDIPYAPGGVRQQLNIYRPCNMPAEPLPVLLQIHGGGLLWGNKDQQAQPLLHTMATRGWIGISINYRLSPNVGFPTHLEDCKRALCWIREHGAEYGMQTDFVAVTGGSAGGMLTALMGLTCNNPELQKDHPGVDTSLQAVIPFYGVYDLLTRYNQHPNRVMWEEFLGDTVFHESPQDNLELWDLASPISDVHPDAPPFMIIHGGYDSLALVTEGRAPAVHRAACGA
;
A
#
# COMPACT_ATOMS: atom_id res chain seq x y z
N MET A 1 2.02 8.88 -40.13
CA MET A 1 2.30 9.65 -38.88
C MET A 1 1.02 9.79 -38.07
N ASP A 2 -0.07 10.11 -38.74
CA ASP A 2 -1.46 9.89 -38.33
C ASP A 2 -1.76 8.61 -37.54
N TRP A 3 -1.34 7.42 -38.00
CA TRP A 3 -1.59 6.17 -37.26
C TRP A 3 -0.89 6.11 -35.89
N ILE A 4 0.28 6.72 -35.77
CA ILE A 4 1.02 6.80 -34.50
C ILE A 4 0.28 7.74 -33.54
N LEU A 5 -0.21 8.89 -34.05
CA LEU A 5 -1.03 9.82 -33.28
C LEU A 5 -2.34 9.16 -32.83
N PHE A 6 -2.96 8.36 -33.70
CA PHE A 6 -4.17 7.61 -33.39
C PHE A 6 -3.94 6.54 -32.32
N LEU A 7 -2.86 5.78 -32.39
CA LEU A 7 -2.52 4.80 -31.34
C LEU A 7 -2.26 5.48 -29.98
N LEU A 8 -1.58 6.63 -29.98
CA LEU A 8 -1.38 7.44 -28.78
C LEU A 8 -2.72 7.92 -28.20
N ALA A 9 -3.60 8.45 -29.06
CA ALA A 9 -4.93 8.92 -28.67
C ALA A 9 -5.81 7.79 -28.14
N LEU A 10 -5.80 6.62 -28.79
CA LEU A 10 -6.54 5.44 -28.38
C LEU A 10 -6.05 4.92 -27.03
N PHE A 11 -4.73 4.84 -26.83
CA PHE A 11 -4.14 4.50 -25.54
C PHE A 11 -4.64 5.46 -24.46
N ASN A 12 -4.60 6.78 -24.72
CA ASN A 12 -5.04 7.77 -23.75
C ASN A 12 -6.54 7.67 -23.43
N LEU A 13 -7.36 7.40 -24.42
CA LEU A 13 -8.80 7.20 -24.26
C LEU A 13 -9.07 5.98 -23.38
N VAL A 14 -8.40 4.86 -23.64
CA VAL A 14 -8.52 3.66 -22.81
C VAL A 14 -8.07 3.95 -21.38
N SER A 15 -6.90 4.56 -21.19
CA SER A 15 -6.40 4.94 -19.87
C SER A 15 -7.37 5.87 -19.12
N THR A 16 -7.89 6.89 -19.79
CA THR A 16 -8.87 7.84 -19.21
C THR A 16 -10.16 7.11 -18.82
N ILE A 17 -10.72 6.27 -19.70
CA ILE A 17 -11.90 5.47 -19.39
C ILE A 17 -11.64 4.59 -18.16
N MET A 18 -10.47 3.97 -18.04
CA MET A 18 -10.15 3.14 -16.86
C MET A 18 -10.07 3.96 -15.56
N VAL A 19 -9.52 5.17 -15.59
CA VAL A 19 -9.46 6.04 -14.41
C VAL A 19 -10.86 6.50 -13.96
N PHE A 20 -11.71 6.89 -14.92
CA PHE A 20 -13.04 7.44 -14.63
C PHE A 20 -14.16 6.40 -14.56
N THR A 21 -13.86 5.14 -14.87
CA THR A 21 -14.80 4.02 -14.77
C THR A 21 -14.25 3.00 -13.77
N PRO A 22 -14.29 3.30 -12.46
CA PRO A 22 -13.82 2.39 -11.41
C PRO A 22 -14.53 1.04 -11.58
N ARG A 23 -13.74 -0.01 -11.83
CA ARG A 23 -14.29 -1.35 -12.03
C ARG A 23 -14.49 -2.01 -10.68
N ILE A 24 -15.75 -2.12 -10.28
CA ILE A 24 -16.17 -2.82 -9.05
C ILE A 24 -16.48 -4.31 -9.32
N VAL A 25 -16.10 -4.84 -10.48
CA VAL A 25 -16.38 -6.24 -10.84
C VAL A 25 -15.06 -7.00 -10.91
N PRO A 26 -14.79 -7.92 -9.95
CA PRO A 26 -13.64 -8.80 -10.08
C PRO A 26 -13.85 -9.67 -11.32
N ARG A 27 -12.88 -9.64 -12.22
CA ARG A 27 -12.80 -10.58 -13.33
C ARG A 27 -11.45 -11.25 -13.23
N LYS A 28 -11.43 -12.58 -13.34
CA LYS A 28 -10.26 -13.46 -13.11
C LYS A 28 -8.98 -13.09 -13.89
N SER A 29 -9.03 -12.18 -14.87
CA SER A 29 -7.95 -11.92 -15.83
C SER A 29 -7.56 -10.45 -16.04
N ILE A 30 -8.16 -9.48 -15.34
CA ILE A 30 -8.03 -8.05 -15.69
C ILE A 30 -7.18 -7.17 -14.73
N PRO A 31 -6.81 -7.53 -13.48
CA PRO A 31 -6.09 -6.59 -12.59
C PRO A 31 -4.82 -6.01 -13.20
N PHE A 32 -4.00 -6.83 -13.87
CA PHE A 32 -2.75 -6.38 -14.50
C PHE A 32 -2.97 -5.50 -15.73
N VAL A 33 -3.99 -5.79 -16.54
CA VAL A 33 -4.34 -4.98 -17.71
C VAL A 33 -4.87 -3.62 -17.27
N VAL A 34 -5.75 -3.58 -16.26
CA VAL A 34 -6.23 -2.31 -15.70
C VAL A 34 -5.06 -1.52 -15.14
N PHE A 35 -4.21 -2.14 -14.33
CA PHE A 35 -3.04 -1.46 -13.76
C PHE A 35 -2.12 -0.89 -14.84
N PHE A 36 -1.82 -1.66 -15.89
CA PHE A 36 -0.98 -1.21 -17.01
C PHE A 36 -1.54 0.03 -17.72
N PHE A 37 -2.85 0.05 -17.99
CA PHE A 37 -3.49 1.20 -18.66
C PHE A 37 -3.76 2.36 -17.71
N ALA A 38 -3.99 2.12 -16.42
CA ALA A 38 -4.29 3.16 -15.44
C ALA A 38 -3.02 3.89 -14.97
N LEU A 39 -1.90 3.17 -14.77
CA LEU A 39 -0.66 3.71 -14.19
C LEU A 39 -0.18 5.02 -14.85
N PRO A 40 -0.13 5.15 -16.19
CA PRO A 40 0.27 6.42 -16.83
C PRO A 40 -0.69 7.57 -16.56
N ALA A 41 -1.98 7.27 -16.46
CA ALA A 41 -3.04 8.26 -16.25
C ALA A 41 -3.30 8.56 -14.78
N THR A 42 -2.79 7.76 -13.84
CA THR A 42 -2.85 7.97 -12.39
C THR A 42 -1.49 8.41 -11.83
N GLU A 43 -0.63 7.45 -11.50
CA GLU A 43 0.62 7.68 -10.76
C GLU A 43 1.63 8.53 -11.53
N LEU A 44 1.59 8.46 -12.86
CA LEU A 44 2.53 9.17 -13.74
C LEU A 44 1.85 10.26 -14.57
N ALA A 45 0.64 10.68 -14.22
CA ALA A 45 -0.17 11.61 -15.03
C ALA A 45 0.59 12.92 -15.34
N TRP A 46 1.35 13.43 -14.36
CA TRP A 46 2.12 14.66 -14.47
C TRP A 46 3.35 14.54 -15.41
N ILE A 47 3.86 13.32 -15.66
CA ILE A 47 4.86 13.04 -16.73
C ILE A 47 4.13 12.78 -18.04
N TRP A 48 3.08 11.97 -17.98
CA TRP A 48 2.39 11.43 -19.15
C TRP A 48 1.72 12.53 -19.98
N LEU A 49 1.06 13.50 -19.34
CA LEU A 49 0.39 14.59 -20.04
C LEU A 49 1.38 15.48 -20.83
N PRO A 50 2.45 16.05 -20.24
CA PRO A 50 3.44 16.81 -21.01
C PRO A 50 4.13 16.00 -22.12
N LEU A 51 4.45 14.72 -21.85
CA LEU A 51 5.05 13.83 -22.84
C LEU A 51 4.11 13.61 -24.03
N GLN A 52 2.84 13.36 -23.76
CA GLN A 52 1.83 13.13 -24.79
C GLN A 52 1.57 14.39 -25.63
N VAL A 53 1.50 15.57 -25.00
CA VAL A 53 1.42 16.86 -25.71
C VAL A 53 2.62 17.06 -26.63
N SER A 54 3.82 16.75 -26.15
CA SER A 54 5.06 16.90 -26.92
C SER A 54 5.11 15.94 -28.12
N ILE A 55 4.76 14.67 -27.93
CA ILE A 55 4.69 13.68 -29.01
C ILE A 55 3.63 14.10 -30.03
N ALA A 56 2.45 14.53 -29.59
CA ALA A 56 1.38 14.99 -30.48
C ALA A 56 1.82 16.20 -31.31
N ALA A 57 2.48 17.19 -30.70
CA ALA A 57 3.01 18.36 -31.40
C ALA A 57 4.02 17.98 -32.49
N LEU A 58 4.97 17.08 -32.20
CA LEU A 58 5.94 16.60 -33.18
C LEU A 58 5.27 15.86 -34.35
N LEU A 59 4.26 15.02 -34.06
CA LEU A 59 3.51 14.30 -35.10
C LEU A 59 2.69 15.26 -35.97
N ILE A 60 2.07 16.28 -35.37
CA ILE A 60 1.32 17.32 -36.09
C ILE A 60 2.25 18.11 -37.02
N LEU A 61 3.43 18.52 -36.53
CA LEU A 61 4.43 19.23 -37.35
C LEU A 61 4.91 18.41 -38.55
N GLY A 62 4.90 17.08 -38.46
CA GLY A 62 5.21 16.19 -39.57
C GLY A 62 3.99 15.78 -40.43
N GLY A 63 2.88 16.52 -40.36
CA GLY A 63 1.74 16.30 -41.26
C GLY A 63 0.72 15.26 -40.79
N ALA A 64 0.71 14.87 -39.51
CA ALA A 64 -0.27 13.91 -39.00
C ALA A 64 -1.74 14.37 -39.21
N LEU A 65 -2.01 15.67 -39.35
CA LEU A 65 -3.37 16.20 -39.55
C LEU A 65 -3.83 16.24 -41.01
N GLU A 66 -3.01 15.79 -41.96
CA GLU A 66 -3.39 15.71 -43.38
C GLU A 66 -4.44 14.61 -43.64
N SER A 67 -4.64 13.70 -42.68
CA SER A 67 -5.63 12.63 -42.77
C SER A 67 -6.76 12.79 -41.75
N THR A 68 -7.95 12.29 -42.09
CA THR A 68 -9.11 12.24 -41.18
C THR A 68 -8.81 11.47 -39.89
N ILE A 69 -7.93 10.47 -39.97
CA ILE A 69 -7.50 9.67 -38.81
C ILE A 69 -6.72 10.55 -37.82
N GLY A 70 -5.82 11.40 -38.31
CA GLY A 70 -5.09 12.33 -37.47
C GLY A 70 -5.98 13.40 -36.83
N LEU A 71 -6.96 13.92 -37.57
CA LEU A 71 -7.96 14.85 -37.02
C LEU A 71 -8.79 14.19 -35.91
N LEU A 72 -9.23 12.95 -36.11
CA LEU A 72 -9.93 12.18 -35.08
C LEU A 72 -9.05 11.94 -33.85
N ALA A 73 -7.79 11.59 -34.05
CA ALA A 73 -6.84 11.38 -32.97
C ALA A 73 -6.63 12.65 -32.13
N LEU A 74 -6.48 13.81 -32.78
CA LEU A 74 -6.38 15.09 -32.10
C LEU A 74 -7.66 15.42 -31.31
N ALA A 75 -8.85 15.17 -31.87
CA ALA A 75 -10.11 15.37 -31.17
C ALA A 75 -10.21 14.52 -29.89
N ILE A 76 -9.80 13.25 -29.95
CA ILE A 76 -9.74 12.35 -28.79
C ILE A 76 -8.79 12.91 -27.73
N LEU A 77 -7.59 13.37 -28.12
CA LEU A 77 -6.61 13.94 -27.20
C LEU A 77 -7.13 15.22 -26.52
N LEU A 78 -7.75 16.13 -27.28
CA LEU A 78 -8.32 17.37 -26.74
C LEU A 78 -9.47 17.12 -25.75
N VAL A 79 -10.20 16.02 -25.90
CA VAL A 79 -11.24 15.61 -24.94
C VAL A 79 -10.64 14.95 -23.69
N THR A 80 -9.54 14.19 -23.84
CA THR A 80 -8.97 13.38 -22.75
C THR A 80 -7.92 14.13 -21.90
N TRP A 81 -7.19 15.10 -22.46
CA TRP A 81 -6.23 15.94 -21.73
C TRP A 81 -6.85 16.71 -20.54
N PRO A 82 -8.03 17.33 -20.65
CA PRO A 82 -8.70 17.93 -19.50
C PRO A 82 -8.95 16.94 -18.36
N GLY A 83 -9.27 15.68 -18.66
CA GLY A 83 -9.45 14.62 -17.67
C GLY A 83 -8.15 14.28 -16.93
N LEU A 84 -7.03 14.17 -17.65
CA LEU A 84 -5.70 14.00 -17.05
C LEU A 84 -5.29 15.21 -16.20
N ALA A 85 -5.51 16.42 -16.70
CA ALA A 85 -5.22 17.64 -15.96
C ALA A 85 -6.04 17.72 -14.67
N TRP A 86 -7.32 17.37 -14.73
CA TRP A 86 -8.17 17.26 -13.55
C TRP A 86 -7.61 16.22 -12.56
N ASN A 87 -7.14 15.07 -13.03
CA ASN A 87 -6.57 14.05 -12.15
C ASN A 87 -5.28 14.52 -11.45
N ILE A 88 -4.41 15.27 -12.15
CA ILE A 88 -3.22 15.89 -11.57
C ILE A 88 -3.62 16.90 -10.48
N LEU A 89 -4.60 17.76 -10.76
CA LEU A 89 -5.11 18.74 -9.79
C LEU A 89 -5.71 18.06 -8.56
N LYS A 90 -6.45 16.97 -8.76
CA LYS A 90 -7.02 16.16 -7.66
C LYS A 90 -5.94 15.48 -6.83
N ALA A 91 -4.90 14.93 -7.44
CA ALA A 91 -3.77 14.35 -6.73
C ALA A 91 -3.04 15.41 -5.88
N ALA A 92 -2.95 16.66 -6.35
CA ALA A 92 -2.34 17.76 -5.60
C ALA A 92 -3.12 18.15 -4.33
N GLU A 93 -4.42 17.81 -4.24
CA GLU A 93 -5.23 18.03 -3.02
C GLU A 93 -4.91 17.04 -1.88
N ALA A 94 -4.19 15.95 -2.15
CA ALA A 94 -3.94 14.88 -1.18
C ALA A 94 -3.27 15.39 0.11
N GLY A 95 -2.34 16.34 0.01
CA GLY A 95 -1.69 16.94 1.18
C GLY A 95 -2.66 17.70 2.08
N LYS A 96 -3.64 18.41 1.49
CA LYS A 96 -4.68 19.11 2.24
C LYS A 96 -5.62 18.12 2.94
N VAL A 97 -6.04 17.07 2.24
CA VAL A 97 -6.90 16.01 2.81
C VAL A 97 -6.19 15.32 3.99
N LEU A 98 -4.89 15.05 3.85
CA LEU A 98 -4.09 14.47 4.94
C LEU A 98 -3.98 15.42 6.14
N GLU A 99 -3.68 16.70 5.92
CA GLU A 99 -3.57 17.67 7.03
C GLU A 99 -4.92 17.85 7.75
N GLU A 100 -6.03 17.95 7.00
CA GLU A 100 -7.38 18.01 7.58
C GLU A 100 -7.69 16.77 8.42
N ALA A 101 -7.31 15.57 7.94
CA ALA A 101 -7.47 14.33 8.69
C ALA A 101 -6.62 14.30 9.97
N LEU A 102 -5.37 14.75 9.90
CA LEU A 102 -4.46 14.85 11.05
C LEU A 102 -5.00 15.83 12.10
N CYS A 103 -5.46 17.02 11.70
CA CYS A 103 -6.06 17.98 12.62
C CYS A 103 -7.33 17.45 13.28
N ASN A 104 -8.18 16.74 12.52
CA ASN A 104 -9.40 16.14 13.05
C ASN A 104 -9.09 15.00 14.06
N GLY A 105 -8.04 14.22 13.82
CA GLY A 105 -7.68 13.08 14.68
C GLY A 105 -6.81 13.44 15.88
N LEU A 106 -5.88 14.39 15.73
CA LEU A 106 -4.85 14.72 16.72
C LEU A 106 -4.99 16.13 17.32
N GLY A 107 -5.94 16.94 16.85
CA GLY A 107 -6.11 18.34 17.22
C GLY A 107 -5.36 19.31 16.29
N ASN A 108 -5.81 20.57 16.23
CA ASN A 108 -5.22 21.59 15.35
C ASN A 108 -3.78 21.97 15.73
N ASP A 109 -3.38 21.71 16.97
CA ASP A 109 -2.09 22.00 17.57
C ASP A 109 -1.20 20.76 17.68
N TYR A 110 -1.54 19.64 17.02
CA TYR A 110 -0.78 18.38 17.12
C TYR A 110 0.72 18.55 16.83
N ARG A 111 1.08 19.49 15.95
CA ARG A 111 2.47 19.82 15.58
C ARG A 111 3.27 20.46 16.71
N GLU A 112 2.63 20.97 17.76
CA GLU A 112 3.27 21.50 18.97
C GLU A 112 3.71 20.38 19.91
N GLY A 113 2.99 19.25 19.92
CA GLY A 113 3.34 18.05 20.68
C GLY A 113 4.49 17.23 20.09
N ILE A 114 4.95 17.55 18.88
CA ILE A 114 6.01 16.79 18.20
C ILE A 114 7.38 17.25 18.72
N PRO A 115 8.23 16.32 19.20
CA PRO A 115 9.58 16.65 19.66
C PRO A 115 10.38 17.42 18.59
N ALA A 116 11.13 18.45 19.03
CA ALA A 116 11.85 19.35 18.12
C ALA A 116 12.78 18.61 17.14
N MET A 117 13.43 17.53 17.59
CA MET A 117 14.29 16.70 16.74
C MET A 117 13.52 16.00 15.63
N ALA A 118 12.34 15.44 15.93
CA ALA A 118 11.48 14.81 14.92
C ALA A 118 10.91 15.85 13.95
N LYS A 119 10.47 17.00 14.49
CA LYS A 119 9.94 18.12 13.71
C LYS A 119 10.96 18.69 12.72
N ALA A 120 12.24 18.74 13.09
CA ALA A 120 13.32 19.20 12.20
C ALA A 120 13.53 18.31 10.96
N GLN A 121 13.05 17.07 10.99
CA GLN A 121 13.16 16.12 9.87
C GLN A 121 11.91 16.13 8.97
N PHE A 122 10.86 16.83 9.37
CA PHE A 122 9.61 16.90 8.60
C PHE A 122 9.81 17.70 7.32
N ARG A 123 9.13 17.25 6.28
CA ARG A 123 9.01 17.99 5.02
C ARG A 123 7.53 18.08 4.72
N ASP A 124 7.01 19.30 4.61
CA ASP A 124 5.61 19.52 4.27
C ASP A 124 5.33 19.26 2.77
N GLN A 125 6.38 19.19 1.95
CA GLN A 125 6.26 18.94 0.51
C GLN A 125 7.34 17.98 0.00
N VAL A 126 6.97 17.16 -0.98
CA VAL A 126 7.90 16.35 -1.75
C VAL A 126 8.57 17.25 -2.79
N PRO A 127 9.90 17.38 -2.80
CA PRO A 127 10.59 18.26 -3.75
C PRO A 127 10.38 17.78 -5.19
N PHE A 128 10.20 18.73 -6.13
CA PHE A 128 9.92 18.42 -7.53
C PHE A 128 10.95 17.47 -8.18
N SER A 129 12.22 17.53 -7.75
CA SER A 129 13.25 16.61 -8.22
C SER A 129 12.97 15.13 -7.88
N GLU A 130 12.29 14.86 -6.76
CA GLU A 130 11.87 13.49 -6.40
C GLU A 130 10.69 13.03 -7.25
N TRP A 131 9.85 13.96 -7.73
CA TRP A 131 8.84 13.64 -8.75
C TRP A 131 9.54 13.23 -10.07
N CYS A 132 10.54 13.98 -10.53
CA CYS A 132 11.27 13.70 -11.78
C CYS A 132 11.87 12.29 -11.93
N ASN A 133 12.06 11.55 -10.84
CA ASN A 133 12.60 10.19 -10.86
C ASN A 133 11.63 9.18 -10.20
N PRO A 134 10.56 8.76 -10.89
CA PRO A 134 9.52 7.90 -10.31
C PRO A 134 9.97 6.45 -10.07
N VAL A 135 11.21 6.09 -10.45
CA VAL A 135 11.74 4.72 -10.38
C VAL A 135 12.98 4.59 -9.48
N GLY A 136 13.69 5.69 -9.20
CA GLY A 136 14.88 5.68 -8.36
C GLY A 136 14.54 5.87 -6.89
N PHE A 137 14.34 4.76 -6.17
CA PHE A 137 13.95 4.80 -4.75
C PHE A 137 15.13 4.88 -3.78
N ALA A 138 16.33 4.52 -4.23
CA ALA A 138 17.52 4.55 -3.41
C ALA A 138 17.85 5.99 -2.99
N ARG A 139 18.09 6.18 -1.69
CA ARG A 139 18.56 7.46 -1.13
C ARG A 139 19.97 7.31 -0.59
N GLY A 140 20.81 8.32 -0.81
CA GLY A 140 22.15 8.39 -0.23
C GLY A 140 22.08 8.37 1.30
N GLY A 141 23.07 7.73 1.94
CA GLY A 141 23.14 7.60 3.39
C GLY A 141 22.24 6.50 3.97
N VAL A 142 21.66 5.63 3.12
CA VAL A 142 20.91 4.44 3.55
C VAL A 142 21.65 3.18 3.11
N GLU A 143 21.93 2.31 4.07
CA GLU A 143 22.41 0.95 3.84
C GLU A 143 21.21 -0.01 3.77
N VAL A 144 21.24 -0.96 2.82
CA VAL A 144 20.24 -2.03 2.72
C VAL A 144 20.91 -3.38 2.89
N ILE A 145 20.63 -4.06 4.01
CA ILE A 145 21.05 -5.44 4.27
C ILE A 145 19.93 -6.35 3.77
N ARG A 146 20.26 -7.29 2.89
CA ARG A 146 19.27 -8.03 2.12
C ARG A 146 19.19 -9.50 2.53
N ASP A 147 18.03 -10.08 2.30
CA ASP A 147 17.79 -11.53 2.29
C ASP A 147 18.10 -12.23 3.62
N ILE A 148 17.89 -11.52 4.74
CA ILE A 148 18.10 -12.06 6.07
C ILE A 148 16.98 -13.06 6.37
N PRO A 149 17.28 -14.34 6.62
CA PRO A 149 16.25 -15.32 6.98
C PRO A 149 15.74 -15.06 8.39
N TYR A 150 14.43 -15.01 8.55
CA TYR A 150 13.79 -14.94 9.88
C TYR A 150 13.11 -16.25 10.28
N ALA A 151 12.95 -17.19 9.33
CA ALA A 151 12.38 -18.52 9.57
C ALA A 151 12.79 -19.49 8.41
N PRO A 152 12.64 -20.84 8.56
CA PRO A 152 13.24 -21.82 7.64
C PRO A 152 12.53 -22.04 6.28
N GLY A 153 11.59 -21.17 5.90
CA GLY A 153 10.75 -21.25 4.70
C GLY A 153 11.37 -20.66 3.43
N GLY A 154 12.71 -20.60 3.38
CA GLY A 154 13.47 -20.12 2.23
C GLY A 154 13.18 -18.65 1.89
N VAL A 155 13.16 -18.33 0.59
CA VAL A 155 13.03 -16.94 0.11
C VAL A 155 11.75 -16.22 0.57
N ARG A 156 10.72 -16.97 0.96
CA ARG A 156 9.45 -16.42 1.45
C ARG A 156 9.45 -16.07 2.93
N GLN A 157 10.49 -16.47 3.66
CA GLN A 157 10.70 -16.12 5.07
C GLN A 157 12.02 -15.38 5.26
N GLN A 158 12.21 -14.36 4.41
CA GLN A 158 13.34 -13.44 4.44
C GLN A 158 12.88 -12.00 4.58
N LEU A 159 13.76 -11.16 5.11
CA LEU A 159 13.55 -9.72 5.25
C LEU A 159 14.74 -8.91 4.75
N ASN A 160 14.48 -7.64 4.45
CA ASN A 160 15.49 -6.62 4.17
C ASN A 160 15.46 -5.57 5.29
N ILE A 161 16.63 -5.07 5.66
CA ILE A 161 16.82 -3.99 6.64
C ILE A 161 17.30 -2.75 5.91
N TYR A 162 16.60 -1.63 6.10
CA TYR A 162 16.95 -0.29 5.62
C TYR A 162 17.35 0.54 6.83
N ARG A 163 18.60 0.95 6.91
CA ARG A 163 19.11 1.72 8.06
C ARG A 163 20.04 2.86 7.62
N PRO A 164 20.20 3.92 8.43
CA PRO A 164 21.23 4.93 8.17
C PRO A 164 22.62 4.30 8.05
N CYS A 165 23.45 4.77 7.12
CA CYS A 165 24.86 4.38 7.07
C CYS A 165 25.62 4.84 8.32
N ASN A 166 25.25 6.01 8.85
CA ASN A 166 25.80 6.56 10.09
C ASN A 166 24.83 6.27 11.23
N MET A 167 24.99 5.11 11.84
CA MET A 167 24.16 4.70 12.98
C MET A 167 24.49 5.52 14.23
N PRO A 168 23.49 6.06 14.95
CA PRO A 168 23.72 6.66 16.25
C PRO A 168 24.07 5.59 17.30
N ALA A 169 24.51 6.03 18.47
CA ALA A 169 24.78 5.15 19.60
C ALA A 169 23.49 4.58 20.22
N GLU A 170 22.39 5.35 20.16
CA GLU A 170 21.09 4.90 20.64
C GLU A 170 20.37 4.06 19.57
N PRO A 171 19.59 3.04 19.98
CA PRO A 171 18.83 2.22 19.06
C PRO A 171 17.69 3.03 18.41
N LEU A 172 17.34 2.68 17.17
CA LEU A 172 16.35 3.41 16.37
C LEU A 172 15.01 2.69 16.30
N PRO A 173 13.87 3.40 16.33
CA PRO A 173 12.54 2.79 16.20
C PRO A 173 12.37 2.07 14.86
N VAL A 174 11.56 1.02 14.87
CA VAL A 174 11.37 0.13 13.70
C VAL A 174 10.07 0.42 12.98
N LEU A 175 10.13 0.49 11.65
CA LEU A 175 8.96 0.44 10.77
C LEU A 175 8.95 -0.87 10.01
N LEU A 176 8.08 -1.80 10.42
CA LEU A 176 7.85 -3.09 9.76
C LEU A 176 6.84 -2.94 8.62
N GLN A 177 7.26 -3.21 7.40
CA GLN A 177 6.42 -3.21 6.21
C GLN A 177 6.03 -4.62 5.77
N ILE A 178 4.73 -4.78 5.53
CA ILE A 178 4.13 -5.97 4.93
C ILE A 178 3.62 -5.63 3.52
N HIS A 179 4.14 -6.32 2.51
CA HIS A 179 3.75 -6.06 1.12
C HIS A 179 2.30 -6.49 0.82
N GLY A 180 1.66 -5.83 -0.16
CA GLY A 180 0.36 -6.25 -0.69
C GLY A 180 0.47 -7.37 -1.72
N GLY A 181 -0.59 -7.57 -2.52
CA GLY A 181 -0.62 -8.57 -3.59
C GLY A 181 -1.67 -9.67 -3.43
N GLY A 182 -2.75 -9.40 -2.68
CA GLY A 182 -3.88 -10.32 -2.54
C GLY A 182 -3.51 -11.67 -1.91
N LEU A 183 -2.43 -11.72 -1.11
CA LEU A 183 -1.85 -12.94 -0.52
C LEU A 183 -1.30 -13.96 -1.55
N LEU A 184 -1.39 -13.64 -2.84
CA LEU A 184 -1.02 -14.50 -3.97
C LEU A 184 0.28 -14.03 -4.65
N TRP A 185 0.59 -12.74 -4.51
CA TRP A 185 1.71 -12.09 -5.18
C TRP A 185 2.47 -11.17 -4.22
N GLY A 186 3.62 -10.70 -4.68
CA GLY A 186 4.41 -9.67 -4.02
C GLY A 186 5.74 -10.16 -3.47
N ASN A 187 6.57 -9.21 -3.06
CA ASN A 187 7.80 -9.45 -2.29
C ASN A 187 8.29 -8.18 -1.58
N LYS A 188 9.26 -8.36 -0.67
CA LYS A 188 9.95 -7.34 0.15
C LYS A 188 10.75 -6.28 -0.61
N ASP A 189 10.89 -6.41 -1.92
CA ASP A 189 11.66 -5.50 -2.77
C ASP A 189 10.78 -4.52 -3.55
N GLN A 190 9.47 -4.50 -3.31
CA GLN A 190 8.49 -3.73 -4.10
C GLN A 190 7.97 -2.45 -3.41
N GLN A 191 6.71 -2.44 -2.96
CA GLN A 191 5.87 -1.24 -2.84
C GLN A 191 6.40 -0.15 -1.89
N ALA A 192 7.17 -0.52 -0.86
CA ALA A 192 7.55 0.41 0.19
C ALA A 192 8.97 0.97 0.08
N GLN A 193 9.72 0.66 -0.99
CA GLN A 193 11.08 1.19 -1.17
C GLN A 193 11.17 2.70 -0.93
N PRO A 194 10.28 3.57 -1.49
CA PRO A 194 10.33 5.01 -1.22
C PRO A 194 10.13 5.34 0.27
N LEU A 195 9.18 4.67 0.92
CA LEU A 195 8.86 4.89 2.33
C LEU A 195 10.03 4.48 3.22
N LEU A 196 10.55 3.26 3.06
CA LEU A 196 11.61 2.70 3.91
C LEU A 196 12.93 3.47 3.74
N HIS A 197 13.30 3.86 2.51
CA HIS A 197 14.46 4.73 2.31
C HIS A 197 14.25 6.10 2.96
N THR A 198 13.07 6.69 2.86
CA THR A 198 12.78 8.00 3.48
C THR A 198 12.82 7.91 5.00
N MET A 199 12.22 6.87 5.59
CA MET A 199 12.20 6.65 7.03
C MET A 199 13.61 6.37 7.57
N ALA A 200 14.43 5.61 6.83
CA ALA A 200 15.84 5.43 7.17
C ALA A 200 16.60 6.78 7.23
N THR A 201 16.37 7.69 6.28
CA THR A 201 16.98 9.05 6.36
C THR A 201 16.46 9.91 7.51
N ARG A 202 15.38 9.48 8.19
CA ARG A 202 14.74 10.15 9.32
C ARG A 202 15.00 9.42 10.65
N GLY A 203 16.04 8.59 10.73
CA GLY A 203 16.41 7.93 11.98
C GLY A 203 15.46 6.80 12.39
N TRP A 204 14.87 6.10 11.42
CA TRP A 204 14.16 4.84 11.66
C TRP A 204 14.92 3.68 11.04
N ILE A 205 14.67 2.46 11.53
CA ILE A 205 15.03 1.25 10.80
C ILE A 205 13.79 0.74 10.07
N GLY A 206 13.86 0.72 8.74
CA GLY A 206 12.84 0.10 7.91
C GLY A 206 13.08 -1.39 7.77
N ILE A 207 12.04 -2.20 7.93
CA ILE A 207 12.08 -3.65 7.68
C ILE A 207 11.05 -3.97 6.62
N SER A 208 11.42 -4.69 5.56
CA SER A 208 10.46 -5.24 4.62
C SER A 208 10.56 -6.75 4.60
N ILE A 209 9.43 -7.43 4.78
CA ILE A 209 9.38 -8.87 4.91
C ILE A 209 8.72 -9.50 3.69
N ASN A 210 9.17 -10.69 3.32
CA ASN A 210 8.34 -11.64 2.59
C ASN A 210 7.44 -12.39 3.58
N TYR A 211 6.38 -13.00 3.07
CA TYR A 211 5.62 -14.06 3.75
C TYR A 211 5.23 -15.12 2.71
N ARG A 212 4.89 -16.34 3.14
CA ARG A 212 4.46 -17.40 2.22
C ARG A 212 3.15 -17.03 1.53
N LEU A 213 2.99 -17.42 0.27
CA LEU A 213 1.86 -17.01 -0.56
C LEU A 213 0.95 -18.18 -0.93
N SER A 214 -0.32 -17.85 -1.08
CA SER A 214 -1.35 -18.74 -1.63
C SER A 214 -1.12 -18.99 -3.13
N PRO A 215 -1.61 -20.12 -3.69
CA PRO A 215 -2.36 -21.19 -3.04
C PRO A 215 -1.48 -22.26 -2.35
N ASN A 216 -0.16 -22.07 -2.31
CA ASN A 216 0.74 -23.06 -1.70
C ASN A 216 0.56 -23.18 -0.17
N VAL A 217 0.05 -22.12 0.46
CA VAL A 217 -0.36 -22.11 1.87
C VAL A 217 -1.74 -21.49 2.01
N GLY A 218 -2.49 -21.91 3.03
CA GLY A 218 -3.75 -21.30 3.43
C GLY A 218 -3.56 -20.27 4.55
N PHE A 219 -4.46 -19.30 4.66
CA PHE A 219 -4.57 -18.49 5.88
C PHE A 219 -4.83 -19.41 7.09
N PRO A 220 -4.25 -19.17 8.30
CA PRO A 220 -3.53 -17.98 8.77
C PRO A 220 -2.02 -17.96 8.54
N THR A 221 -1.45 -18.87 7.74
CA THR A 221 0.00 -19.00 7.54
C THR A 221 0.71 -17.67 7.21
N HIS A 222 0.06 -16.82 6.41
CA HIS A 222 0.59 -15.49 6.03
C HIS A 222 0.75 -14.58 7.25
N LEU A 223 -0.22 -14.58 8.16
CA LEU A 223 -0.19 -13.79 9.40
C LEU A 223 0.83 -14.36 10.38
N GLU A 224 0.92 -15.68 10.52
CA GLU A 224 1.96 -16.32 11.33
C GLU A 224 3.36 -15.94 10.85
N ASP A 225 3.59 -15.89 9.54
CA ASP A 225 4.88 -15.47 8.98
C ASP A 225 5.21 -14.01 9.30
N CYS A 226 4.22 -13.12 9.32
CA CYS A 226 4.39 -11.74 9.76
C CYS A 226 4.73 -11.66 11.25
N LYS A 227 4.08 -12.48 12.09
CA LYS A 227 4.38 -12.58 13.53
C LYS A 227 5.77 -13.16 13.78
N ARG A 228 6.18 -14.20 13.06
CA ARG A 228 7.55 -14.75 13.12
C ARG A 228 8.59 -13.68 12.80
N ALA A 229 8.34 -12.83 11.81
CA ALA A 229 9.24 -11.72 11.50
C ALA A 229 9.30 -10.67 12.62
N LEU A 230 8.17 -10.37 13.27
CA LEU A 230 8.15 -9.51 14.45
C LEU A 230 8.92 -10.14 15.63
N CYS A 231 8.72 -11.43 15.91
CA CYS A 231 9.50 -12.12 16.95
C CYS A 231 11.00 -12.06 16.65
N TRP A 232 11.40 -12.27 15.40
CA TRP A 232 12.79 -12.12 14.98
C TRP A 232 13.32 -10.70 15.22
N ILE A 233 12.52 -9.65 14.96
CA ILE A 233 12.89 -8.27 15.30
C ILE A 233 13.10 -8.13 16.81
N ARG A 234 12.24 -8.72 17.64
CA ARG A 234 12.34 -8.65 19.11
C ARG A 234 13.61 -9.32 19.62
N GLU A 235 13.97 -10.46 19.05
CA GLU A 235 15.08 -11.31 19.51
C GLU A 235 16.45 -10.90 18.93
N HIS A 236 16.49 -10.48 17.67
CA HIS A 236 17.73 -10.25 16.92
C HIS A 236 17.92 -8.81 16.45
N GLY A 237 16.88 -7.98 16.50
CA GLY A 237 16.93 -6.62 15.94
C GLY A 237 17.98 -5.71 16.59
N ALA A 238 18.30 -5.94 17.86
CA ALA A 238 19.30 -5.16 18.59
C ALA A 238 20.69 -5.22 17.92
N GLU A 239 21.05 -6.34 17.30
CA GLU A 239 22.31 -6.53 16.57
C GLU A 239 22.42 -5.61 15.34
N TYR A 240 21.27 -5.12 14.85
CA TYR A 240 21.17 -4.21 13.72
C TYR A 240 20.92 -2.76 14.12
N GLY A 241 20.93 -2.47 15.43
CA GLY A 241 20.67 -1.14 16.01
C GLY A 241 19.18 -0.81 16.16
N MET A 242 18.29 -1.82 16.16
CA MET A 242 16.86 -1.63 16.35
C MET A 242 16.53 -1.40 17.82
N GLN A 243 15.65 -0.43 18.06
CA GLN A 243 14.92 -0.30 19.30
C GLN A 243 13.81 -1.35 19.27
N THR A 244 14.14 -2.56 19.72
CA THR A 244 13.28 -3.72 19.54
C THR A 244 11.98 -3.62 20.33
N ASP A 245 11.88 -2.75 21.34
CA ASP A 245 10.66 -2.46 22.09
C ASP A 245 9.70 -1.49 21.38
N PHE A 246 10.17 -0.74 20.37
CA PHE A 246 9.39 0.23 19.58
C PHE A 246 9.26 -0.19 18.11
N VAL A 247 8.13 -0.81 17.77
CA VAL A 247 7.81 -1.27 16.41
C VAL A 247 6.46 -0.69 15.95
N ALA A 248 6.48 0.06 14.86
CA ALA A 248 5.31 0.42 14.09
C ALA A 248 5.18 -0.53 12.89
N VAL A 249 3.96 -0.92 12.53
CA VAL A 249 3.69 -1.79 11.38
C VAL A 249 2.87 -1.07 10.31
N THR A 250 3.20 -1.29 9.05
CA THR A 250 2.50 -0.74 7.90
C THR A 250 2.41 -1.76 6.75
N GLY A 251 1.51 -1.52 5.81
CA GLY A 251 1.28 -2.42 4.69
C GLY A 251 0.12 -1.97 3.80
N GLY A 252 0.17 -2.33 2.52
CA GLY A 252 -0.84 -1.92 1.53
C GLY A 252 -1.75 -3.07 1.09
N SER A 253 -3.05 -2.81 0.91
CA SER A 253 -4.03 -3.80 0.40
C SER A 253 -4.06 -5.06 1.28
N ALA A 254 -3.75 -6.25 0.75
CA ALA A 254 -3.61 -7.47 1.57
C ALA A 254 -2.55 -7.34 2.68
N GLY A 255 -1.48 -6.56 2.47
CA GLY A 255 -0.52 -6.23 3.50
C GLY A 255 -1.09 -5.28 4.56
N GLY A 256 -2.06 -4.43 4.17
CA GLY A 256 -2.82 -3.58 5.09
C GLY A 256 -3.80 -4.38 5.95
N MET A 257 -4.41 -5.43 5.38
CA MET A 257 -5.18 -6.43 6.15
C MET A 257 -4.29 -7.11 7.19
N LEU A 258 -3.14 -7.66 6.76
CA LEU A 258 -2.18 -8.30 7.67
C LEU A 258 -1.64 -7.32 8.73
N THR A 259 -1.39 -6.07 8.36
CA THR A 259 -1.01 -4.98 9.28
C THR A 259 -2.05 -4.77 10.38
N ALA A 260 -3.33 -4.71 10.00
CA ALA A 260 -4.41 -4.58 10.98
C ALA A 260 -4.51 -5.81 11.89
N LEU A 261 -4.46 -7.02 11.33
CA LEU A 261 -4.47 -8.26 12.11
C LEU A 261 -3.28 -8.36 13.06
N MET A 262 -2.08 -7.92 12.65
CA MET A 262 -0.91 -7.86 13.53
C MET A 262 -1.19 -7.03 14.78
N GLY A 263 -1.85 -5.88 14.62
CA GLY A 263 -2.25 -4.99 15.72
C GLY A 263 -3.36 -5.54 16.60
N LEU A 264 -4.39 -6.15 16.01
CA LEU A 264 -5.58 -6.63 16.72
C LEU A 264 -5.39 -8.00 17.38
N THR A 265 -4.31 -8.70 17.06
CA THR A 265 -4.02 -10.04 17.60
C THR A 265 -2.70 -10.08 18.36
N CYS A 266 -2.24 -8.95 18.91
CA CYS A 266 -1.02 -8.90 19.72
C CYS A 266 -1.07 -9.99 20.80
N ASN A 267 0.04 -10.74 20.94
CA ASN A 267 0.21 -11.81 21.92
C ASN A 267 -0.81 -12.98 21.84
N ASN A 268 -1.52 -13.14 20.72
CA ASN A 268 -2.40 -14.30 20.53
C ASN A 268 -1.58 -15.59 20.33
N PRO A 269 -1.60 -16.55 21.28
CA PRO A 269 -0.74 -17.74 21.25
C PRO A 269 -1.03 -18.68 20.07
N GLU A 270 -2.26 -18.71 19.56
CA GLU A 270 -2.62 -19.55 18.41
C GLU A 270 -1.98 -19.08 17.10
N LEU A 271 -1.58 -17.82 17.03
CA LEU A 271 -0.95 -17.22 15.85
C LEU A 271 0.58 -17.09 15.97
N GLN A 272 1.16 -17.47 17.10
CA GLN A 272 2.62 -17.41 17.36
C GLN A 272 3.16 -18.68 18.03
N LYS A 273 2.67 -19.85 17.64
CA LYS A 273 2.98 -21.16 18.26
C LYS A 273 4.48 -21.45 18.41
N ASP A 274 5.30 -20.96 17.50
CA ASP A 274 6.76 -21.17 17.52
C ASP A 274 7.47 -20.24 18.52
N HIS A 275 6.83 -19.13 18.94
CA HIS A 275 7.40 -18.10 19.81
C HIS A 275 6.37 -17.64 20.86
N PRO A 276 5.80 -18.53 21.68
CA PRO A 276 4.68 -18.19 22.57
C PRO A 276 5.05 -17.21 23.70
N GLY A 277 6.34 -17.07 24.02
CA GLY A 277 6.83 -16.17 25.07
C GLY A 277 7.34 -14.81 24.59
N VAL A 278 7.34 -14.55 23.27
CA VAL A 278 7.84 -13.30 22.71
C VAL A 278 6.71 -12.28 22.61
N ASP A 279 6.94 -11.09 23.15
CA ASP A 279 5.97 -9.99 23.08
C ASP A 279 5.81 -9.49 21.64
N THR A 280 4.58 -9.54 21.14
CA THR A 280 4.19 -9.06 19.82
C THR A 280 3.33 -7.80 19.87
N SER A 281 3.32 -7.08 20.99
CA SER A 281 2.74 -5.74 21.10
C SER A 281 3.32 -4.78 20.05
N LEU A 282 2.56 -3.78 19.61
CA LEU A 282 2.98 -2.81 18.59
C LEU A 282 2.70 -1.38 19.07
N GLN A 283 3.53 -0.43 18.67
CA GLN A 283 3.40 0.97 19.07
C GLN A 283 2.48 1.77 18.15
N ALA A 284 2.35 1.35 16.88
CA ALA A 284 1.45 1.97 15.92
C ALA A 284 1.11 1.00 14.78
N VAL A 285 -0.10 1.11 14.25
CA VAL A 285 -0.61 0.28 13.16
C VAL A 285 -1.13 1.15 12.03
N ILE A 286 -0.49 1.08 10.86
CA ILE A 286 -0.69 2.04 9.76
C ILE A 286 -1.06 1.29 8.48
N PRO A 287 -2.30 0.77 8.36
CA PRO A 287 -2.72 0.07 7.16
C PRO A 287 -3.07 1.06 6.04
N PHE A 288 -2.53 0.80 4.85
CA PHE A 288 -2.85 1.50 3.61
C PHE A 288 -3.89 0.70 2.83
N TYR A 289 -5.08 1.29 2.62
CA TYR A 289 -6.17 0.76 1.80
C TYR A 289 -6.38 -0.75 2.01
N GLY A 290 -6.42 -1.16 3.28
CA GLY A 290 -6.60 -2.55 3.67
C GLY A 290 -7.99 -3.07 3.30
N VAL A 291 -8.10 -4.39 3.21
CA VAL A 291 -9.39 -5.08 3.20
C VAL A 291 -9.64 -5.53 4.63
N TYR A 292 -10.76 -5.13 5.24
CA TYR A 292 -11.00 -5.34 6.67
C TYR A 292 -12.14 -6.33 6.94
N ASP A 293 -12.96 -6.64 5.93
CA ASP A 293 -14.06 -7.58 6.05
C ASP A 293 -14.15 -8.51 4.83
N LEU A 294 -13.55 -9.69 4.94
CA LEU A 294 -13.53 -10.66 3.83
C LEU A 294 -14.90 -11.33 3.60
N LEU A 295 -15.80 -11.19 4.55
CA LEU A 295 -17.19 -11.65 4.46
C LEU A 295 -18.13 -10.59 3.88
N THR A 296 -17.61 -9.39 3.58
CA THR A 296 -18.33 -8.31 2.86
C THR A 296 -19.66 -7.91 3.50
N ARG A 297 -19.74 -7.97 4.83
CA ARG A 297 -20.96 -7.77 5.63
C ARG A 297 -21.52 -6.37 5.49
N TYR A 298 -20.68 -5.40 5.13
CA TYR A 298 -21.07 -4.02 4.87
C TYR A 298 -21.24 -3.71 3.38
N ASN A 299 -21.43 -4.75 2.55
CA ASN A 299 -21.61 -4.63 1.10
C ASN A 299 -20.45 -3.87 0.43
N GLN A 300 -19.23 -4.03 0.95
CA GLN A 300 -18.01 -3.42 0.39
C GLN A 300 -17.63 -4.03 -0.96
N HIS A 301 -18.22 -5.17 -1.32
CA HIS A 301 -17.98 -5.84 -2.58
C HIS A 301 -19.32 -6.23 -3.25
N PRO A 302 -19.64 -5.73 -4.46
CA PRO A 302 -20.97 -5.88 -5.06
C PRO A 302 -21.27 -7.31 -5.52
N ASN A 303 -20.25 -8.15 -5.67
CA ASN A 303 -20.41 -9.57 -5.98
C ASN A 303 -19.74 -10.44 -4.91
N ARG A 304 -20.41 -10.54 -3.75
CA ARG A 304 -19.95 -11.30 -2.58
C ARG A 304 -19.66 -12.77 -2.91
N VAL A 305 -20.57 -13.46 -3.60
CA VAL A 305 -20.44 -14.91 -3.88
C VAL A 305 -19.18 -15.20 -4.68
N MET A 306 -18.94 -14.47 -5.77
CA MET A 306 -17.73 -14.65 -6.59
C MET A 306 -16.44 -14.36 -5.81
N TRP A 307 -16.49 -13.40 -4.89
CA TRP A 307 -15.36 -13.05 -4.04
C TRP A 307 -15.06 -14.15 -3.02
N GLU A 308 -16.10 -14.63 -2.32
CA GLU A 308 -15.98 -15.72 -1.34
C GLU A 308 -15.53 -17.03 -2.00
N GLU A 309 -16.07 -17.38 -3.17
CA GLU A 309 -15.62 -18.56 -3.94
C GLU A 309 -14.14 -18.44 -4.33
N PHE A 310 -13.72 -17.28 -4.84
CA PHE A 310 -12.33 -17.07 -5.24
C PHE A 310 -11.36 -17.21 -4.06
N LEU A 311 -11.66 -16.57 -2.94
CA LEU A 311 -10.82 -16.65 -1.74
C LEU A 311 -10.90 -18.04 -1.09
N GLY A 312 -12.06 -18.68 -1.09
CA GLY A 312 -12.25 -20.06 -0.64
C GLY A 312 -11.36 -21.02 -1.43
N ASP A 313 -11.38 -20.96 -2.75
CA ASP A 313 -10.58 -21.86 -3.60
C ASP A 313 -9.07 -21.61 -3.51
N THR A 314 -8.64 -20.37 -3.23
CA THR A 314 -7.23 -19.97 -3.39
C THR A 314 -6.50 -19.64 -2.10
N VAL A 315 -7.16 -19.03 -1.12
CA VAL A 315 -6.54 -18.47 0.09
C VAL A 315 -6.92 -19.27 1.33
N PHE A 316 -8.19 -19.65 1.47
CA PHE A 316 -8.70 -20.34 2.67
C PHE A 316 -8.75 -21.85 2.52
N HIS A 317 -8.89 -22.34 1.28
CA HIS A 317 -9.15 -23.74 0.94
C HIS A 317 -10.46 -24.30 1.54
N GLU A 318 -11.32 -23.42 2.06
CA GLU A 318 -12.58 -23.72 2.72
C GLU A 318 -13.55 -22.55 2.51
N SER A 319 -14.87 -22.83 2.45
CA SER A 319 -15.89 -21.80 2.31
C SER A 319 -16.24 -21.16 3.66
N PRO A 320 -16.86 -19.96 3.67
CA PRO A 320 -17.42 -19.38 4.89
C PRO A 320 -18.45 -20.28 5.61
N GLN A 321 -19.15 -21.15 4.87
CA GLN A 321 -20.12 -22.09 5.43
C GLN A 321 -19.43 -23.26 6.16
N ASP A 322 -18.25 -23.66 5.69
CA ASP A 322 -17.49 -24.77 6.29
C ASP A 322 -16.73 -24.31 7.53
N ASN A 323 -16.17 -23.09 7.51
CA ASN A 323 -15.32 -22.58 8.58
C ASN A 323 -15.45 -21.07 8.77
N LEU A 324 -16.55 -20.63 9.40
CA LEU A 324 -16.80 -19.22 9.64
C LEU A 324 -15.73 -18.58 10.54
N GLU A 325 -15.22 -19.31 11.53
CA GLU A 325 -14.21 -18.82 12.49
C GLU A 325 -12.91 -18.42 11.79
N LEU A 326 -12.45 -19.18 10.78
CA LEU A 326 -11.26 -18.84 10.00
C LEU A 326 -11.45 -17.55 9.18
N TRP A 327 -12.64 -17.35 8.61
CA TRP A 327 -12.97 -16.15 7.85
C TRP A 327 -13.15 -14.92 8.75
N ASP A 328 -13.65 -15.13 9.97
CA ASP A 328 -13.68 -14.13 11.02
C ASP A 328 -12.28 -13.71 11.44
N LEU A 329 -11.40 -14.67 11.73
CA LEU A 329 -10.00 -14.43 12.06
C LEU A 329 -9.24 -13.68 10.95
N ALA A 330 -9.64 -13.87 9.69
CA ALA A 330 -9.05 -13.18 8.55
C ALA A 330 -9.65 -11.79 8.27
N SER A 331 -10.73 -11.43 8.96
CA SER A 331 -11.44 -10.16 8.80
C SER A 331 -11.12 -9.26 10.00
N PRO A 332 -10.16 -8.31 9.90
CA PRO A 332 -9.78 -7.43 10.99
C PRO A 332 -10.95 -6.78 11.75
N ILE A 333 -12.05 -6.53 11.05
CA ILE A 333 -13.25 -5.94 11.66
C ILE A 333 -13.84 -6.78 12.81
N SER A 334 -13.58 -8.08 12.84
CA SER A 334 -14.08 -9.02 13.84
C SER A 334 -13.30 -8.96 15.16
N ASP A 335 -12.06 -8.45 15.14
CA ASP A 335 -11.15 -8.43 16.29
C ASP A 335 -10.90 -7.02 16.85
N VAL A 336 -11.75 -6.05 16.57
CA VAL A 336 -11.61 -4.68 17.10
C VAL A 336 -11.93 -4.65 18.60
N HIS A 337 -10.98 -4.20 19.42
CA HIS A 337 -11.12 -4.10 20.87
C HIS A 337 -10.43 -2.84 21.46
N PRO A 338 -10.79 -2.39 22.68
CA PRO A 338 -10.25 -1.16 23.29
C PRO A 338 -8.75 -1.19 23.57
N ASP A 339 -8.19 -2.37 23.84
CA ASP A 339 -6.75 -2.53 24.12
C ASP A 339 -5.87 -2.54 22.85
N ALA A 340 -6.47 -2.30 21.68
CA ALA A 340 -5.72 -2.26 20.42
C ALA A 340 -4.73 -1.07 20.41
N PRO A 341 -3.54 -1.23 19.82
CA PRO A 341 -2.59 -0.12 19.68
C PRO A 341 -3.17 0.98 18.77
N PRO A 342 -2.62 2.21 18.77
CA PRO A 342 -3.14 3.29 17.94
C PRO A 342 -3.12 2.95 16.43
N PHE A 343 -4.24 3.18 15.74
CA PHE A 343 -4.38 2.99 14.29
C PHE A 343 -4.34 4.31 13.52
N MET A 344 -3.61 4.34 12.41
CA MET A 344 -3.70 5.39 11.38
C MET A 344 -4.07 4.76 10.04
N ILE A 345 -5.34 4.88 9.64
CA ILE A 345 -5.85 4.28 8.41
C ILE A 345 -5.70 5.26 7.26
N ILE A 346 -5.03 4.84 6.20
CA ILE A 346 -4.83 5.65 5.00
C ILE A 346 -5.55 4.97 3.84
N HIS A 347 -6.62 5.58 3.31
CA HIS A 347 -7.41 5.00 2.22
C HIS A 347 -7.74 6.04 1.16
N GLY A 348 -7.43 5.74 -0.11
CA GLY A 348 -7.80 6.58 -1.23
C GLY A 348 -9.31 6.65 -1.46
N GLY A 349 -9.87 7.85 -1.58
CA GLY A 349 -11.32 8.03 -1.80
C GLY A 349 -11.83 7.47 -3.13
N TYR A 350 -10.94 7.22 -4.08
CA TYR A 350 -11.23 6.69 -5.42
C TYR A 350 -10.58 5.32 -5.67
N ASP A 351 -10.21 4.61 -4.61
CA ASP A 351 -9.62 3.27 -4.76
C ASP A 351 -10.61 2.32 -5.46
N SER A 352 -10.18 1.75 -6.58
CA SER A 352 -10.97 0.86 -7.44
C SER A 352 -10.75 -0.62 -7.14
N LEU A 353 -9.81 -0.97 -6.26
CA LEU A 353 -9.48 -2.35 -5.88
C LEU A 353 -10.01 -2.69 -4.50
N ALA A 354 -9.77 -1.82 -3.52
CA ALA A 354 -10.36 -1.89 -2.18
C ALA A 354 -11.21 -0.64 -1.98
N LEU A 355 -12.53 -0.76 -1.99
CA LEU A 355 -13.39 0.41 -1.88
C LEU A 355 -13.15 1.15 -0.56
N VAL A 356 -13.21 2.47 -0.57
CA VAL A 356 -13.05 3.30 0.65
C VAL A 356 -14.06 2.97 1.76
N THR A 357 -15.16 2.28 1.42
CA THR A 357 -16.11 1.73 2.39
C THR A 357 -15.50 0.70 3.32
N GLU A 358 -14.41 0.02 2.92
CA GLU A 358 -13.59 -0.83 3.79
C GLU A 358 -13.03 -0.02 4.96
N GLY A 359 -12.24 1.02 4.67
CA GLY A 359 -11.63 1.88 5.69
C GLY A 359 -12.63 2.74 6.48
N ARG A 360 -13.87 2.89 5.99
CA ARG A 360 -14.94 3.65 6.64
C ARG A 360 -15.96 2.76 7.38
N ALA A 361 -15.78 1.44 7.40
CA ALA A 361 -16.68 0.57 8.12
C ALA A 361 -16.73 0.95 9.62
N PRO A 362 -17.91 0.93 10.28
CA PRO A 362 -18.04 1.48 11.64
C PRO A 362 -17.07 0.89 12.66
N ALA A 363 -16.81 -0.42 12.60
CA ALA A 363 -15.87 -1.07 13.50
C ALA A 363 -14.40 -0.70 13.21
N VAL A 364 -14.06 -0.51 11.94
CA VAL A 364 -12.73 0.00 11.54
C VAL A 364 -12.55 1.44 12.03
N HIS A 365 -13.59 2.26 11.97
CA HIS A 365 -13.58 3.60 12.54
C HIS A 365 -13.40 3.59 14.07
N ARG A 366 -14.06 2.68 14.79
CA ARG A 366 -13.86 2.50 16.25
C ARG A 366 -12.42 2.16 16.61
N ALA A 367 -11.79 1.24 15.87
CA ALA A 367 -10.37 0.89 16.05
C ALA A 367 -9.46 2.12 15.91
N ALA A 368 -9.75 3.00 14.95
CA ALA A 368 -9.00 4.25 14.75
C ALA A 368 -9.28 5.32 15.82
N CYS A 369 -10.47 5.32 16.42
CA CYS A 369 -10.85 6.29 17.45
C CYS A 369 -10.55 5.85 18.89
N GLY A 370 -10.05 4.63 19.09
CA GLY A 370 -9.75 4.09 20.42
C GLY A 370 -10.99 3.95 21.32
N ALA A 371 -12.15 3.61 20.73
CA ALA A 371 -13.47 3.63 21.38
C ALA A 371 -14.17 2.25 21.41
#